data_AF-A0A0G3EIC0-F1
#
_entry.id   AF-A0A0G3EIC0-F1
#
_cell.length_a   1.000
_cell.length_b   1.000
_cell.length_c   1.000
_cell.angle_alpha   90.00
_cell.angle_beta   90.00
_cell.angle_gamma   90.00
#
_symmetry.space_group_name_H-M   'P 1'
#
loop_
_entity.id
_entity.type
_entity.pdbx_description
1 polymer ?
#
loop_
_entity_poly.entity_id
_entity_poly.type
_entity_poly.pdbx_seq_one_letter_code
_entity_poly.pdbx_strand_id
1 'polypeptide(L)'
;MYGHAAQIPEGWTAVSALNSILEAYGDLERRVQQRITRRWGGVCAHCATSCCRVDICEEALESVFLCRVREHFDQPGDFDPRFGWLGPGGCRLEVGRPPVCYAFFCDEIRNSLTPEAREQLDRLGSIMDRVGRVGPRGLHLVELTDPGDLEEINLDRFLSYADRARRALHGAGP
;
A
#
# COMPACT_ATOMS: atom_id res chain seq x y z
N MET A 1 -21.69 -12.30 -15.68
CA MET A 1 -21.39 -13.08 -14.45
C MET A 1 -21.68 -12.18 -13.27
N TYR A 2 -22.65 -12.56 -12.44
CA TYR A 2 -23.19 -11.74 -11.36
C TYR A 2 -22.15 -11.57 -10.24
N GLY A 3 -21.79 -10.32 -9.93
CA GLY A 3 -21.04 -10.00 -8.73
C GLY A 3 -21.89 -10.38 -7.52
N HIS A 4 -21.41 -11.30 -6.69
CA HIS A 4 -21.93 -11.46 -5.34
C HIS A 4 -21.66 -10.16 -4.60
N ALA A 5 -22.73 -9.48 -4.17
CA ALA A 5 -22.65 -8.41 -3.18
C ALA A 5 -21.82 -8.93 -1.99
N ALA A 6 -20.97 -8.06 -1.44
CA ALA A 6 -20.12 -8.40 -0.30
C ALA A 6 -20.97 -9.03 0.81
N GLN A 7 -20.66 -10.28 1.18
CA GLN A 7 -21.25 -10.90 2.35
C GLN A 7 -20.52 -10.34 3.57
N ILE A 8 -21.07 -9.25 4.12
CA ILE A 8 -20.66 -8.78 5.44
C ILE A 8 -21.00 -9.89 6.45
N PRO A 9 -20.05 -10.36 7.28
CA PRO A 9 -20.31 -11.42 8.25
C PRO A 9 -21.50 -11.08 9.17
N GLU A 10 -22.23 -12.10 9.61
CA GLU A 10 -23.40 -11.90 10.48
C GLU A 10 -23.00 -11.14 11.77
N GLY A 11 -23.68 -10.02 12.05
CA GLY A 11 -23.38 -9.13 13.18
C GLY A 11 -22.36 -8.00 12.89
N TRP A 12 -21.81 -7.92 11.67
CA TRP A 12 -20.90 -6.84 11.28
C TRP A 12 -21.65 -5.68 10.62
N THR A 13 -21.14 -4.46 10.83
CA THR A 13 -21.57 -3.25 10.11
C THR A 13 -20.62 -2.98 8.94
N ALA A 14 -21.05 -2.17 7.97
CA ALA A 14 -20.15 -1.68 6.91
C ALA A 14 -18.92 -0.95 7.49
N VAL A 15 -19.10 -0.21 8.58
CA VAL A 15 -18.02 0.50 9.29
C VAL A 15 -17.01 -0.48 9.90
N SER A 16 -17.46 -1.54 10.57
CA SER A 16 -16.55 -2.53 11.16
C SER A 16 -15.83 -3.34 10.07
N ALA A 17 -16.51 -3.66 8.96
CA ALA A 17 -15.90 -4.32 7.81
C ALA A 17 -14.79 -3.46 7.20
N LEU A 18 -15.07 -2.17 6.96
CA LEU A 18 -14.08 -1.23 6.44
C LEU A 18 -12.90 -1.09 7.41
N ASN A 19 -13.14 -0.91 8.71
CA ASN A 19 -12.07 -0.81 9.69
C ASN A 19 -11.15 -2.04 9.68
N SER A 20 -11.71 -3.25 9.58
CA SER A 20 -10.87 -4.46 9.46
C SER A 20 -10.05 -4.52 8.16
N ILE A 21 -10.57 -3.98 7.05
CA ILE A 21 -9.78 -3.83 5.82
C ILE A 21 -8.64 -2.83 6.02
N LEU A 22 -8.94 -1.66 6.61
CA LEU A 22 -7.96 -0.61 6.87
C LEU A 22 -6.85 -1.12 7.79
N GLU A 23 -7.21 -1.74 8.92
CA GLU A 23 -6.27 -2.37 9.85
C GLU A 23 -5.39 -3.39 9.13
N ALA A 24 -6.01 -4.29 8.36
CA ALA A 24 -5.27 -5.35 7.70
C ALA A 24 -4.35 -4.87 6.57
N TYR A 25 -4.78 -3.85 5.82
CA TYR A 25 -3.98 -3.18 4.81
C TYR A 25 -2.80 -2.44 5.44
N GLY A 26 -3.05 -1.56 6.40
CA GLY A 26 -2.01 -0.74 7.02
C GLY A 26 -0.97 -1.59 7.74
N ASP A 27 -1.37 -2.67 8.41
CA ASP A 27 -0.41 -3.60 9.01
C ASP A 27 0.47 -4.30 7.98
N LEU A 28 -0.10 -4.69 6.84
CA LEU A 28 0.67 -5.31 5.76
C LEU A 28 1.65 -4.30 5.15
N GLU A 29 1.14 -3.12 4.82
CA GLU A 29 1.91 -2.05 4.21
C GLU A 29 3.06 -1.61 5.12
N ARG A 30 2.78 -1.38 6.42
CA ARG A 30 3.82 -1.01 7.40
C ARG A 30 4.94 -2.05 7.44
N ARG A 31 4.62 -3.34 7.37
CA ARG A 31 5.62 -4.42 7.34
C ARG A 31 6.45 -4.39 6.05
N VAL A 32 5.81 -4.16 4.90
CA VAL A 32 6.50 -4.01 3.61
C VAL A 32 7.41 -2.79 3.62
N GLN A 33 6.89 -1.64 4.07
CA GLN A 33 7.62 -0.39 4.25
C GLN A 33 8.83 -0.59 5.13
N GLN A 34 8.67 -1.19 6.31
CA GLN A 34 9.77 -1.40 7.25
C GLN A 34 10.87 -2.29 6.66
N ARG A 35 10.52 -3.33 5.88
CA ARG A 35 11.52 -4.15 5.19
C ARG A 35 12.29 -3.34 4.15
N ILE A 36 11.58 -2.53 3.38
CA ILE A 36 12.18 -1.65 2.38
C ILE A 36 13.10 -0.64 3.04
N THR A 37 12.63 0.05 4.07
CA THR A 37 13.39 1.09 4.79
C THR A 37 14.60 0.50 5.52
N ARG A 38 14.47 -0.66 6.18
CA ARG A 38 15.62 -1.30 6.87
C ARG A 38 16.73 -1.70 5.90
N ARG A 39 16.36 -2.18 4.72
CA ARG A 39 17.32 -2.72 3.76
C ARG A 39 17.87 -1.62 2.82
N TRP A 40 17.08 -0.58 2.56
CA TRP A 40 17.35 0.40 1.49
C TRP A 40 17.10 1.87 1.85
N GLY A 41 16.68 2.19 3.09
CA GLY A 41 16.36 3.56 3.52
C GLY A 41 17.52 4.54 3.38
N GLY A 42 18.76 4.07 3.56
CA GLY A 42 19.96 4.90 3.35
C GLY A 42 20.19 5.31 1.89
N VAL A 43 19.74 4.50 0.92
CA VAL A 43 19.85 4.81 -0.52
C VAL A 43 18.75 5.79 -0.93
N CYS A 44 17.52 5.59 -0.46
CA CYS A 44 16.38 6.43 -0.80
C CYS A 44 16.48 7.85 -0.26
N ALA A 45 17.02 8.06 0.94
CA ALA A 45 17.14 9.38 1.57
C ALA A 45 18.02 10.37 0.76
N HIS A 46 18.92 9.87 -0.08
CA HIS A 46 19.83 10.67 -0.88
C HIS A 46 19.32 10.95 -2.31
N CYS A 47 18.29 10.22 -2.77
CA CYS A 47 17.76 10.33 -4.13
C CYS A 47 16.33 10.91 -4.11
N ALA A 48 16.22 12.23 -4.20
CA ALA A 48 14.93 12.94 -4.14
C ALA A 48 14.14 12.97 -5.47
N THR A 49 14.64 12.36 -6.54
CA THR A 49 14.18 12.71 -7.90
C THR A 49 13.65 11.56 -8.75
N SER A 50 14.06 10.30 -8.51
CA SER A 50 13.75 9.24 -9.49
C SER A 50 12.53 8.39 -9.14
N CYS A 51 12.40 7.92 -7.89
CA CYS A 51 11.30 7.03 -7.48
C CYS A 51 10.26 7.68 -6.57
N CYS A 52 10.62 8.73 -5.83
CA CYS A 52 9.71 9.49 -4.97
C CYS A 52 9.18 10.70 -5.73
N ARG A 53 8.30 10.48 -6.71
CA ARG A 53 7.71 11.56 -7.48
C ARG A 53 6.45 12.09 -6.81
N VAL A 54 6.25 13.41 -6.86
CA VAL A 54 5.10 14.07 -6.24
C VAL A 54 3.78 13.68 -6.90
N ASP A 55 3.75 13.48 -8.21
CA ASP A 55 2.55 13.06 -8.95
C ASP A 55 2.07 11.67 -8.53
N ILE A 56 3.00 10.77 -8.17
CA ILE A 56 2.64 9.49 -7.55
C ILE A 56 2.06 9.72 -6.15
N CYS A 57 2.66 10.62 -5.36
CA CYS A 57 2.18 10.92 -4.01
C CYS A 57 0.77 11.54 -4.01
N GLU A 58 0.39 12.28 -5.04
CA GLU A 58 -0.97 12.82 -5.20
C GLU A 58 -2.04 11.72 -5.18
N GLU A 59 -1.74 10.49 -5.64
CA GLU A 59 -2.67 9.36 -5.54
C GLU A 59 -3.10 9.08 -4.08
N ALA A 60 -2.25 9.36 -3.09
CA ALA A 60 -2.59 9.20 -1.67
C ALA A 60 -3.45 10.34 -1.09
N LEU A 61 -3.69 11.39 -1.89
CA LEU A 61 -4.67 12.44 -1.63
C LEU A 61 -5.97 12.22 -2.42
N GLU A 62 -5.87 11.66 -3.62
CA GLU A 62 -7.00 11.48 -4.53
C GLU A 62 -7.77 10.18 -4.28
N SER A 63 -7.06 9.12 -3.86
CA SER A 63 -7.67 7.86 -3.49
C SER A 63 -8.45 8.00 -2.19
N VAL A 64 -9.76 7.73 -2.25
CA VAL A 64 -10.60 7.72 -1.04
C VAL A 64 -10.15 6.61 -0.09
N PHE A 65 -9.72 5.45 -0.61
CA PHE A 65 -9.19 4.38 0.23
C PHE A 65 -7.90 4.79 0.96
N LEU A 66 -6.91 5.36 0.26
CA LEU A 66 -5.66 5.77 0.91
C LEU A 66 -5.88 6.92 1.89
N CYS A 67 -6.80 7.84 1.61
CA CYS A 67 -7.23 8.85 2.58
C CYS A 67 -7.76 8.21 3.85
N ARG A 68 -8.65 7.21 3.74
CA ARG A 68 -9.16 6.47 4.91
C ARG A 68 -8.08 5.72 5.66
N VAL A 69 -7.12 5.10 4.96
CA VAL A 69 -5.97 4.46 5.61
C VAL A 69 -5.17 5.49 6.41
N ARG A 70 -4.87 6.65 5.82
CA ARG A 70 -4.09 7.71 6.48
C ARG A 70 -4.81 8.28 7.69
N GLU A 71 -6.11 8.56 7.57
CA GLU A 71 -6.96 9.01 8.69
C GLU A 71 -7.00 7.97 9.81
N HIS A 72 -7.20 6.70 9.47
CA HIS A 72 -7.33 5.61 10.45
C HIS A 72 -6.05 5.38 11.25
N PHE A 73 -4.88 5.64 10.66
CA PHE A 73 -3.57 5.47 11.30
C PHE A 73 -2.89 6.79 11.68
N ASP A 74 -3.64 7.90 11.76
CA ASP A 74 -3.16 9.22 12.18
C ASP A 74 -1.87 9.65 11.44
N GLN A 75 -1.83 9.41 10.13
CA GLN A 75 -0.66 9.72 9.30
C GLN A 75 -0.54 11.23 9.06
N PRO A 76 0.69 11.75 8.88
CA PRO A 76 0.92 13.18 8.72
C PRO A 76 0.10 13.78 7.56
N GLY A 77 -0.54 14.92 7.86
CA GLY A 77 -1.36 15.68 6.92
C GLY A 77 -0.59 16.70 6.09
N ASP A 78 0.67 17.00 6.43
CA ASP A 78 1.47 18.07 5.84
C ASP A 78 2.17 17.64 4.54
N PHE A 79 1.36 17.42 3.50
CA PHE A 79 1.84 17.18 2.14
C PHE A 79 2.61 18.40 1.61
N ASP A 80 3.84 18.19 1.15
CA ASP A 80 4.63 19.22 0.48
C ASP A 80 4.34 19.17 -1.04
N PRO A 81 3.94 20.26 -1.70
CA PRO A 81 3.60 20.25 -3.12
C PRO A 81 4.79 20.02 -4.07
N ARG A 82 6.03 20.05 -3.56
CA ARG A 82 7.26 19.78 -4.32
C ARG A 82 7.82 18.40 -4.02
N PHE A 83 7.72 17.95 -2.77
CA PHE A 83 8.38 16.74 -2.29
C PHE A 83 7.40 15.65 -1.80
N GLY A 84 6.09 15.91 -1.83
CA GLY A 84 5.07 15.05 -1.25
C GLY A 84 5.32 14.81 0.25
N TRP A 85 5.47 13.54 0.63
CA TRP A 85 5.87 13.16 1.99
C TRP A 85 7.35 12.77 2.10
N LEU A 86 8.20 13.09 1.14
CA LEU A 86 9.63 12.82 1.27
C LEU A 86 10.26 13.75 2.32
N GLY A 87 11.01 13.17 3.27
CA GLY A 87 11.79 13.89 4.26
C GLY A 87 13.24 13.38 4.34
N PRO A 88 14.06 13.91 5.25
CA PRO A 88 15.49 13.56 5.35
C PRO A 88 15.79 12.08 5.59
N GLY A 89 14.83 11.32 6.12
CA GLY A 89 14.92 9.88 6.35
C GLY A 89 14.20 9.01 5.32
N GLY A 90 13.71 9.60 4.22
CA GLY A 90 12.82 8.95 3.26
C GLY A 90 11.36 9.36 3.42
N CYS A 91 10.43 8.55 2.91
CA CYS A 91 9.00 8.84 2.97
C CYS A 91 8.50 8.86 4.42
N ARG A 92 7.80 9.94 4.80
CA ARG A 92 7.23 10.16 6.13
C ARG A 92 5.93 9.40 6.39
N LEU A 93 5.33 8.81 5.34
CA LEU A 93 4.20 7.91 5.51
C LEU A 93 4.68 6.52 5.93
N GLU A 94 4.17 6.05 7.05
CA GLU A 94 4.31 4.66 7.49
C GLU A 94 3.32 3.75 6.77
N VAL A 95 2.13 4.28 6.50
CA VAL A 95 1.03 3.65 5.77
C VAL A 95 0.28 4.68 4.91
N GLY A 96 -0.55 4.21 3.98
CA GLY A 96 -1.31 5.02 3.05
C GLY A 96 -0.49 5.51 1.86
N ARG A 97 0.61 4.83 1.52
CA ARG A 97 1.41 5.09 0.33
C ARG A 97 0.76 4.45 -0.90
N PRO A 98 0.90 5.08 -2.07
CA PRO A 98 0.52 4.46 -3.33
C PRO A 98 1.25 3.12 -3.54
N PRO A 99 0.58 2.04 -3.97
CA PRO A 99 1.16 0.73 -4.26
C PRO A 99 2.33 0.80 -5.23
N VAL A 100 2.29 1.74 -6.18
CA VAL A 100 3.37 1.98 -7.15
C VAL A 100 4.68 2.37 -6.45
N CYS A 101 4.64 2.98 -5.25
CA CYS A 101 5.83 3.23 -4.43
C CYS A 101 6.55 1.94 -3.97
N TYR A 102 5.91 0.78 -4.09
CA TYR A 102 6.46 -0.53 -3.77
C TYR A 102 6.83 -1.34 -5.02
N ALA A 103 6.44 -0.89 -6.22
CA ALA A 103 6.71 -1.56 -7.49
C ALA A 103 7.73 -0.82 -8.34
N PHE A 104 7.91 0.49 -8.11
CA PHE A 104 8.78 1.33 -8.91
C PHE A 104 9.99 1.83 -8.11
N PHE A 105 11.16 1.32 -8.46
CA PHE A 105 12.45 1.76 -7.93
C PHE A 105 13.36 2.15 -9.08
N CYS A 106 14.16 3.19 -8.91
CA CYS A 106 15.09 3.64 -9.95
C CYS A 106 16.17 2.59 -10.23
N ASP A 107 16.72 2.62 -11.44
CA ASP A 107 17.77 1.68 -11.86
C ASP A 107 19.00 1.73 -10.94
N GLU A 108 19.31 2.88 -10.34
CA GLU A 108 20.40 3.01 -9.38
C GLU A 108 20.17 2.13 -8.14
N ILE A 109 18.98 2.21 -7.53
CA ILE A 109 18.59 1.30 -6.45
C ILE A 109 18.64 -0.14 -6.96
N ARG A 110 17.99 -0.45 -8.09
CA ARG A 110 17.91 -1.83 -8.60
C ARG A 110 19.30 -2.42 -8.91
N ASN A 111 20.22 -1.64 -9.45
CA ASN A 111 21.56 -2.08 -9.82
C ASN A 111 22.51 -2.21 -8.62
N SER A 112 22.24 -1.50 -7.52
CA SER A 112 22.97 -1.69 -6.26
C SER A 112 22.64 -3.01 -5.55
N LEU A 113 21.59 -3.72 -6.00
CA LEU A 113 21.09 -4.92 -5.35
C LEU A 113 21.63 -6.20 -5.97
N THR A 114 21.90 -7.18 -5.10
CA THR A 114 22.10 -8.57 -5.52
C THR A 114 20.85 -9.10 -6.24
N PRO A 115 20.97 -10.10 -7.11
CA PRO A 115 19.82 -10.72 -7.76
C PRO A 115 18.72 -11.16 -6.78
N GLU A 116 19.11 -11.74 -5.65
CA GLU A 116 18.20 -12.21 -4.60
C GLU A 116 17.47 -11.03 -3.94
N ALA A 117 18.17 -9.93 -3.66
CA ALA A 117 17.57 -8.73 -3.09
C ALA A 117 16.60 -8.05 -4.07
N ARG A 118 16.87 -8.08 -5.38
CA ARG A 118 15.93 -7.61 -6.42
C ARG A 118 14.67 -8.47 -6.47
N GLU A 119 14.83 -9.79 -6.46
CA GLU A 119 13.69 -10.71 -6.44
C GLU A 119 12.81 -10.49 -5.20
N GLN A 120 13.43 -10.29 -4.03
CA GLN A 120 12.70 -9.93 -2.81
C GLN A 120 11.95 -8.61 -2.96
N LEU A 121 12.57 -7.58 -3.53
CA LEU A 121 11.94 -6.28 -3.77
C LEU A 121 10.73 -6.40 -4.72
N ASP A 122 10.89 -7.10 -5.84
CA ASP A 122 9.83 -7.31 -6.82
C ASP A 122 8.66 -8.11 -6.22
N ARG A 123 8.96 -9.07 -5.33
CA ARG A 123 7.96 -9.83 -4.59
C ARG A 123 7.18 -8.95 -3.60
N LEU A 124 7.85 -8.03 -2.91
CA LEU A 124 7.19 -7.07 -2.00
C LEU A 124 6.22 -6.15 -2.76
N GLY A 125 6.64 -5.62 -3.91
CA GLY A 125 5.76 -4.83 -4.78
C GLY A 125 4.55 -5.61 -5.28
N SER A 126 4.79 -6.83 -5.76
CA SER A 126 3.73 -7.74 -6.25
C SER A 126 2.70 -8.09 -5.17
N ILE A 127 3.13 -8.18 -3.91
CA ILE A 127 2.23 -8.39 -2.76
C ILE A 127 1.26 -7.21 -2.61
N MET A 128 1.79 -5.98 -2.62
CA MET A 128 0.98 -4.77 -2.45
C MET A 128 0.00 -4.56 -3.60
N ASP A 129 0.45 -4.73 -4.84
CA ASP A 129 -0.40 -4.68 -6.04
C ASP A 129 -1.54 -5.71 -5.95
N ARG A 130 -1.22 -6.96 -5.61
CA ARG A 130 -2.22 -8.03 -5.58
C ARG A 130 -3.28 -7.83 -4.51
N VAL A 131 -2.88 -7.34 -3.33
CA VAL A 131 -3.83 -7.08 -2.24
C VAL A 131 -4.77 -5.93 -2.57
N GLY A 132 -4.30 -4.94 -3.34
CA GLY A 132 -5.15 -3.85 -3.75
C GLY A 132 -6.07 -4.16 -4.94
N ARG A 133 -5.85 -5.21 -5.73
CA ARG A 133 -6.76 -5.65 -6.82
C ARG A 133 -8.01 -6.39 -6.33
N VAL A 134 -8.72 -5.82 -5.37
CA VAL A 134 -9.99 -6.36 -4.83
C VAL A 134 -11.10 -5.32 -4.74
N GLY A 135 -10.92 -4.16 -5.38
CA GLY A 135 -11.96 -3.16 -5.50
C GLY A 135 -13.14 -3.64 -6.37
N PRO A 136 -14.27 -2.93 -6.30
CA PRO A 136 -15.42 -3.18 -7.16
C PRO A 136 -15.01 -3.16 -8.63
N ARG A 137 -15.68 -3.97 -9.44
CA ARG A 137 -15.49 -4.03 -10.91
C ARG A 137 -14.04 -4.38 -11.34
N GLY A 138 -13.23 -4.93 -10.43
CA GLY A 138 -11.84 -5.31 -10.70
C GLY A 138 -10.86 -4.15 -10.59
N LEU A 139 -11.31 -2.99 -10.09
CA LEU A 139 -10.44 -1.85 -9.82
C LEU A 139 -9.46 -2.16 -8.69
N HIS A 140 -8.33 -1.46 -8.71
CA HIS A 140 -7.43 -1.40 -7.59
C HIS A 140 -8.04 -0.50 -6.50
N LEU A 141 -7.85 -0.83 -5.21
CA LEU A 141 -8.35 -0.04 -4.09
C LEU A 141 -7.92 1.43 -4.13
N VAL A 142 -6.81 1.73 -4.80
CA VAL A 142 -6.28 3.10 -4.88
C VAL A 142 -6.91 3.90 -6.02
N GLU A 143 -7.54 3.23 -6.97
CA GLU A 143 -8.30 3.85 -8.06
C GLU A 143 -9.70 4.28 -7.60
N LEU A 144 -10.09 3.97 -6.35
CA LEU A 144 -11.39 4.34 -5.80
C LEU A 144 -11.42 5.83 -5.46
N THR A 145 -12.28 6.56 -6.16
CA THR A 145 -12.47 8.01 -6.02
C THR A 145 -13.84 8.39 -5.45
N ASP A 146 -14.78 7.44 -5.39
CA ASP A 146 -16.09 7.62 -4.75
C ASP A 146 -16.11 6.93 -3.38
N PRO A 147 -16.50 7.62 -2.29
CA PRO A 147 -16.71 6.99 -0.99
C PRO A 147 -17.67 5.78 -1.00
N GLY A 148 -18.66 5.76 -1.89
CA GLY A 148 -19.58 4.63 -2.03
C GLY A 148 -18.91 3.34 -2.51
N ASP A 149 -17.82 3.43 -3.28
CA ASP A 149 -17.08 2.25 -3.75
C ASP A 149 -16.43 1.46 -2.58
N LEU A 150 -16.19 2.10 -1.43
CA LEU A 150 -15.63 1.42 -0.26
C LEU A 150 -16.59 0.38 0.32
N GLU A 151 -17.89 0.60 0.20
CA GLU A 151 -18.92 -0.32 0.70
C GLU A 151 -19.02 -1.59 -0.17
N GLU A 152 -18.52 -1.53 -1.41
CA GLU A 152 -18.54 -2.65 -2.35
C GLU A 152 -17.29 -3.53 -2.27
N ILE A 153 -16.31 -3.19 -1.42
CA ILE A 153 -15.08 -3.99 -1.29
C ILE A 153 -15.43 -5.38 -0.75
N ASN A 154 -14.97 -6.41 -1.44
CA ASN A 154 -15.17 -7.78 -1.00
C ASN A 154 -14.24 -8.12 0.18
N LEU A 155 -14.78 -8.03 1.41
CA LEU A 155 -14.06 -8.24 2.67
C LEU A 155 -13.34 -9.60 2.70
N ASP A 156 -14.03 -10.70 2.45
CA ASP A 156 -13.45 -12.05 2.53
C ASP A 156 -12.29 -12.22 1.56
N ARG A 157 -12.45 -11.73 0.33
CA ARG A 157 -11.40 -11.78 -0.68
C ARG A 157 -10.21 -10.93 -0.27
N PHE A 158 -10.44 -9.71 0.24
CA PHE A 158 -9.39 -8.85 0.75
C PHE A 158 -8.61 -9.54 1.88
N LEU A 159 -9.31 -10.02 2.92
CA LEU A 159 -8.69 -10.67 4.07
C LEU A 159 -7.92 -11.93 3.67
N SER A 160 -8.46 -12.73 2.73
CA SER A 160 -7.75 -13.90 2.19
C SER A 160 -6.45 -13.52 1.49
N TYR A 161 -6.44 -12.43 0.71
CA TYR A 161 -5.22 -11.95 0.06
C TYR A 161 -4.24 -11.35 1.06
N ALA A 162 -4.70 -10.55 2.01
CA ALA A 162 -3.87 -9.98 3.07
C ALA A 162 -3.21 -11.08 3.93
N ASP A 163 -3.93 -12.13 4.28
CA ASP A 163 -3.41 -13.27 5.03
C ASP A 163 -2.36 -14.08 4.22
N ARG A 164 -2.62 -14.33 2.93
CA ARG A 164 -1.63 -14.93 2.02
C ARG A 164 -0.37 -14.06 1.89
N ALA A 165 -0.55 -12.74 1.76
CA ALA A 165 0.54 -11.77 1.70
C ALA A 165 1.38 -11.79 2.97
N ARG A 166 0.76 -11.78 4.16
CA ARG A 166 1.46 -11.89 5.45
C ARG A 166 2.27 -13.17 5.54
N ARG A 167 1.72 -14.33 5.16
CA ARG A 167 2.47 -15.59 5.11
C ARG A 167 3.66 -15.53 4.15
N ALA A 168 3.47 -14.93 2.97
CA ALA A 168 4.55 -14.76 2.00
C ALA A 168 5.66 -13.86 2.54
N LEU A 169 5.33 -12.82 3.32
CA LEU A 169 6.33 -12.01 4.03
C LEU A 169 7.07 -12.84 5.09
N HIS A 170 6.39 -13.66 5.89
CA HIS A 170 7.05 -14.50 6.89
C HIS A 170 8.00 -15.54 6.29
N GLY A 171 7.68 -16.09 5.11
CA GLY A 171 8.56 -17.02 4.37
C GLY A 171 9.68 -16.35 3.59
N ALA A 172 9.58 -15.04 3.32
CA ALA A 172 10.70 -14.23 2.87
C ALA A 172 11.54 -13.90 4.12
N GLY A 173 12.62 -14.65 4.34
CA GLY A 173 13.55 -14.43 5.45
C GLY A 173 14.10 -13.00 5.53
N PRO A 174 14.85 -12.67 6.61
CA PRO A 174 15.38 -11.33 6.84
C PRO A 174 16.21 -10.74 5.69
#